data_AF-A0A4P8PWE2-F1
#
_entry.id   AF-A0A4P8PWE2-F1
#
_cell.length_a   1.000
_cell.length_b   1.000
_cell.length_c   1.000
_cell.angle_alpha   90.00
_cell.angle_beta   90.00
_cell.angle_gamma   90.00
#
_symmetry.space_group_name_H-M   'P 1'
#
loop_
_entity.id
_entity.type
_entity.pdbx_description
1 polymer ?
#
loop_
_entity_poly.entity_id
_entity_poly.type
_entity_poly.pdbx_seq_one_letter_code
_entity_poly.pdbx_strand_id
1 'polypeptide(L)'
;MSVVATQSVHALLRDLVANSPRRHFLDDTEGIETSNQAALARDVVETVHACLEPAIDCLRASERDAHDTDPTWAAGPGPRVLMAIAHYEEILGALRDTAWAMDAGRTSTAWTLLSAAGRRLRVLAALASPTGADIARDLTVSSAYARARYAAVSAADGDGLSLPALAESTKIPAAESVSTGVADPDRTVAGLLETIELGAETGRDGGPLSTLLRPGRREDYAHLAAVGGHQARLLLEVVRCATDVLCGFAATTAPTSEWGTWADDVRDAVDFAGDCL
;
A
#
# COMPACT_ATOMS: atom_id res chain seq x y z
N MET A 1 -16.18 17.35 -27.56
CA MET A 1 -15.73 16.86 -26.25
C MET A 1 -14.26 16.50 -26.40
N SER A 2 -13.37 17.20 -25.72
CA SER A 2 -11.94 16.88 -25.74
C SER A 2 -11.75 15.58 -24.96
N VAL A 3 -11.32 14.52 -25.63
CA VAL A 3 -10.85 13.30 -24.96
C VAL A 3 -9.59 13.72 -24.22
N VAL A 4 -9.70 13.97 -22.91
CA VAL A 4 -8.52 14.12 -22.06
C VAL A 4 -7.85 12.76 -22.09
N ALA A 5 -6.71 12.66 -22.78
CA ALA A 5 -5.95 11.43 -22.83
C ALA A 5 -5.55 11.07 -21.40
N THR A 6 -6.08 9.94 -20.93
CA THR A 6 -5.67 9.33 -19.67
C THR A 6 -4.15 9.17 -19.68
N GLN A 7 -3.46 9.80 -18.73
CA GLN A 7 -2.00 9.77 -18.69
C GLN A 7 -1.52 8.37 -18.30
N SER A 8 -0.61 7.80 -19.10
CA SER A 8 0.01 6.50 -18.82
C SER A 8 1.13 6.64 -17.79
N VAL A 9 1.08 5.81 -16.76
CA VAL A 9 2.10 5.66 -15.72
C VAL A 9 3.43 5.27 -16.34
N HIS A 10 3.44 4.26 -17.22
CA HIS A 10 4.67 3.79 -17.86
C HIS A 10 5.31 4.88 -18.71
N ALA A 11 4.51 5.62 -19.51
CA ALA A 11 5.01 6.70 -20.34
C ALA A 11 5.62 7.84 -19.52
N LEU A 12 4.97 8.24 -18.43
CA LEU A 12 5.46 9.29 -17.52
C LEU A 12 6.74 8.87 -16.81
N LEU A 13 6.81 7.63 -16.31
CA LEU A 13 8.02 7.13 -15.66
C LEU A 13 9.20 7.03 -16.62
N ARG A 14 8.97 6.58 -17.85
CA ARG A 14 10.02 6.51 -18.87
C ARG A 14 10.59 7.90 -19.17
N ASP A 15 9.74 8.92 -19.25
CA ASP A 15 10.17 10.31 -19.45
C ASP A 15 10.91 10.87 -18.23
N LEU A 16 10.44 10.58 -17.01
CA LEU A 16 11.12 10.95 -15.76
C LEU A 16 12.53 10.35 -15.67
N VAL A 17 12.66 9.05 -15.96
CA VAL A 17 13.96 8.36 -15.94
C VAL A 17 14.90 8.90 -17.02
N ALA A 18 14.39 9.12 -18.24
CA ALA A 18 15.19 9.65 -19.35
C ALA A 18 15.75 11.06 -19.09
N ASN A 19 15.01 11.89 -18.34
CA ASN A 19 15.39 13.26 -18.00
C ASN A 19 16.01 13.40 -16.60
N SER A 20 16.23 12.29 -15.88
CA SER A 20 16.72 12.34 -14.51
C SER A 20 18.17 12.84 -14.45
N PRO A 21 18.49 13.84 -13.60
CA PRO A 21 19.86 14.28 -13.39
C PRO A 21 20.71 13.25 -12.60
N ARG A 22 20.10 12.20 -12.06
CA ARG A 22 20.78 11.10 -11.34
C ARG A 22 21.49 10.21 -12.35
N ARG A 23 22.84 10.27 -12.38
CA ARG A 23 23.65 9.72 -13.49
C ARG A 23 23.96 8.23 -13.42
N HIS A 24 23.75 7.55 -12.30
CA HIS A 24 24.08 6.13 -12.16
C HIS A 24 23.07 5.41 -11.26
N PHE A 25 22.22 4.58 -11.85
CA PHE A 25 21.46 3.56 -11.10
C PHE A 25 22.29 2.28 -10.86
N LEU A 26 23.51 2.21 -11.41
CA LEU A 26 24.39 1.05 -11.32
C LEU A 26 25.82 1.47 -10.94
N ASP A 27 26.30 0.81 -9.89
CA ASP A 27 27.68 0.73 -9.38
C ASP A 27 28.25 2.03 -8.78
N ASP A 28 28.16 2.20 -7.45
CA ASP A 28 29.00 3.19 -6.74
C ASP A 28 29.26 2.87 -5.25
N THR A 29 30.47 3.23 -4.80
CA THR A 29 31.04 2.97 -3.48
C THR A 29 30.65 3.95 -2.36
N GLU A 30 29.86 4.98 -2.66
CA GLU A 30 29.56 6.10 -1.73
C GLU A 30 28.10 6.16 -1.23
N GLY A 31 27.29 5.11 -1.44
CA GLY A 31 25.89 5.06 -0.95
C GLY A 31 24.85 5.81 -1.80
N ILE A 32 25.28 6.33 -2.95
CA ILE A 32 24.41 7.01 -3.95
C ILE A 32 23.38 6.04 -4.57
N GLU A 33 23.73 4.76 -4.67
CA GLU A 33 22.89 3.73 -5.29
C GLU A 33 21.59 3.52 -4.51
N THR A 34 21.64 3.36 -3.19
CA THR A 34 20.43 3.19 -2.35
C THR A 34 19.52 4.42 -2.40
N SER A 35 20.09 5.62 -2.44
CA SER A 35 19.31 6.86 -2.62
C SER A 35 18.64 6.94 -4.00
N ASN A 36 19.29 6.44 -5.05
CA ASN A 36 18.71 6.38 -6.39
C ASN A 36 17.61 5.33 -6.48
N GLN A 37 17.82 4.14 -5.91
CA GLN A 37 16.80 3.09 -5.82
C GLN A 37 15.57 3.56 -5.05
N ALA A 38 15.78 4.23 -3.91
CA ALA A 38 14.71 4.81 -3.10
C ALA A 38 13.93 5.90 -3.85
N ALA A 39 14.65 6.77 -4.58
CA ALA A 39 14.01 7.83 -5.36
C ALA A 39 13.18 7.28 -6.51
N LEU A 40 13.69 6.32 -7.28
CA LEU A 40 12.92 5.68 -8.34
C LEU A 40 11.68 4.98 -7.76
N ALA A 41 11.82 4.24 -6.66
CA ALA A 41 10.70 3.59 -6.00
C ALA A 41 9.63 4.60 -5.54
N ARG A 42 10.05 5.75 -4.99
CA ARG A 42 9.14 6.84 -4.63
C ARG A 42 8.45 7.43 -5.85
N ASP A 43 9.20 7.71 -6.91
CA ASP A 43 8.67 8.33 -8.13
C ASP A 43 7.65 7.40 -8.81
N VAL A 44 7.84 6.07 -8.75
CA VAL A 44 6.83 5.07 -9.15
C VAL A 44 5.55 5.21 -8.32
N VAL A 45 5.66 5.20 -6.99
CA VAL A 45 4.49 5.33 -6.08
C VAL A 45 3.75 6.64 -6.33
N GLU A 46 4.45 7.75 -6.49
CA GLU A 46 3.87 9.06 -6.76
C GLU A 46 3.19 9.12 -8.13
N THR A 47 3.81 8.55 -9.17
CA THR A 47 3.24 8.54 -10.53
C THR A 47 1.99 7.66 -10.59
N VAL A 48 2.04 6.45 -10.00
CA VAL A 48 0.88 5.55 -9.91
C VAL A 48 -0.27 6.23 -9.17
N HIS A 49 0.01 6.84 -8.01
CA HIS A 49 -1.00 7.56 -7.25
C HIS A 49 -1.65 8.68 -8.07
N ALA A 50 -0.85 9.55 -8.68
CA ALA A 50 -1.35 10.69 -9.45
C ALA A 50 -2.16 10.28 -10.68
N CYS A 51 -1.81 9.18 -11.33
CA CYS A 51 -2.53 8.69 -12.52
C CYS A 51 -3.87 8.02 -12.15
N LEU A 52 -3.90 7.25 -11.06
CA LEU A 52 -5.11 6.52 -10.64
C LEU A 52 -6.06 7.36 -9.77
N GLU A 53 -5.57 8.40 -9.09
CA GLU A 53 -6.36 9.26 -8.17
C GLU A 53 -7.69 9.72 -8.80
N PRO A 54 -7.74 10.27 -10.03
CA PRO A 54 -9.01 10.71 -10.62
C PRO A 54 -10.03 9.58 -10.80
N ALA A 55 -9.58 8.38 -11.18
CA ALA A 55 -10.46 7.23 -11.36
C ALA A 55 -10.95 6.69 -10.01
N ILE A 56 -10.07 6.65 -9.01
CA ILE A 56 -10.41 6.25 -7.64
C ILE A 56 -11.40 7.24 -7.01
N ASP A 57 -11.20 8.55 -7.22
CA ASP A 57 -12.13 9.58 -6.75
C ASP A 57 -13.50 9.48 -7.40
N CYS A 58 -13.54 9.19 -8.72
CA CYS A 58 -14.79 8.96 -9.42
C CYS A 58 -15.54 7.75 -8.86
N LEU A 59 -14.83 6.62 -8.63
CA LEU A 59 -15.41 5.42 -8.02
C LEU A 59 -15.92 5.72 -6.61
N ARG A 60 -15.14 6.41 -5.80
CA ARG A 60 -15.50 6.82 -4.43
C ARG A 60 -16.74 7.72 -4.41
N ALA A 61 -16.81 8.70 -5.30
CA ALA A 61 -17.95 9.60 -5.41
C ALA A 61 -19.21 8.82 -5.80
N SER A 62 -19.12 7.94 -6.80
CA SER A 62 -20.22 7.07 -7.23
C SER A 62 -20.76 6.22 -6.08
N GLU A 63 -19.89 5.65 -5.24
CA GLU A 63 -20.31 4.85 -4.09
C GLU A 63 -20.94 5.69 -2.97
N ARG A 64 -20.52 6.93 -2.78
CA ARG A 64 -21.14 7.86 -1.83
C ARG A 64 -22.51 8.33 -2.30
N ASP A 65 -22.66 8.64 -3.59
CA ASP A 65 -23.96 8.99 -4.16
C ASP A 65 -24.95 7.82 -4.06
N ALA A 66 -24.46 6.59 -4.25
CA ALA A 66 -25.25 5.38 -4.03
C ALA A 66 -25.65 5.21 -2.55
N HIS A 67 -24.77 5.52 -1.59
CA HIS A 67 -25.09 5.49 -0.16
C HIS A 67 -26.30 6.37 0.19
N ASP A 68 -26.35 7.57 -0.39
CA ASP A 68 -27.41 8.55 -0.10
C ASP A 68 -28.76 8.17 -0.73
N THR A 69 -28.75 7.34 -1.79
CA THR A 69 -29.93 7.08 -2.63
C THR A 69 -30.43 5.63 -2.59
N ASP A 70 -29.57 4.66 -2.25
CA ASP A 70 -29.89 3.24 -2.21
C ASP A 70 -30.09 2.75 -0.76
N PRO A 71 -31.33 2.44 -0.33
CA PRO A 71 -31.61 1.93 1.02
C PRO A 71 -31.00 0.54 1.28
N THR A 72 -30.55 -0.16 0.24
CA THR A 72 -29.87 -1.46 0.32
C THR A 72 -28.36 -1.36 0.15
N TRP A 73 -27.79 -0.15 0.08
CA TRP A 73 -26.36 0.07 -0.14
C TRP A 73 -25.45 -0.69 0.82
N ALA A 74 -25.82 -0.76 2.10
CA ALA A 74 -25.06 -1.49 3.12
C ALA A 74 -25.04 -3.02 2.91
N ALA A 75 -26.00 -3.55 2.16
CA ALA A 75 -26.04 -4.95 1.72
C ALA A 75 -25.36 -5.15 0.34
N GLY A 76 -25.02 -4.06 -0.36
CA GLY A 76 -24.31 -4.05 -1.63
C GLY A 76 -22.78 -3.97 -1.48
N PRO A 77 -22.04 -3.82 -2.60
CA PRO A 77 -20.58 -3.75 -2.59
C PRO A 77 -20.02 -2.45 -2.00
N GLY A 78 -20.84 -1.41 -1.79
CA GLY A 78 -20.35 -0.06 -1.49
C GLY A 78 -19.45 0.10 -0.26
N PRO A 79 -19.82 -0.41 0.93
CA PRO A 79 -18.94 -0.37 2.10
C PRO A 79 -17.59 -1.05 1.82
N ARG A 80 -17.64 -2.19 1.13
CA ARG A 80 -16.47 -2.98 0.76
C ARG A 80 -15.57 -2.24 -0.23
N VAL A 81 -16.15 -1.49 -1.19
CA VAL A 81 -15.41 -0.65 -2.13
C VAL A 81 -14.69 0.50 -1.44
N LEU A 82 -15.38 1.24 -0.57
CA LEU A 82 -14.77 2.33 0.17
C LEU A 82 -13.62 1.84 1.07
N MET A 83 -13.77 0.66 1.68
CA MET A 83 -12.70 0.04 2.48
C MET A 83 -11.51 -0.41 1.62
N ALA A 84 -11.76 -1.01 0.45
CA ALA A 84 -10.69 -1.40 -0.47
C ALA A 84 -9.88 -0.18 -0.93
N ILE A 85 -10.56 0.91 -1.31
CA ILE A 85 -9.91 2.18 -1.67
C ILE A 85 -9.05 2.71 -0.51
N ALA A 86 -9.61 2.77 0.71
CA ALA A 86 -8.87 3.27 1.86
C ALA A 86 -7.61 2.44 2.16
N HIS A 87 -7.69 1.10 2.08
CA HIS A 87 -6.52 0.25 2.26
C HIS A 87 -5.48 0.43 1.16
N TYR A 88 -5.90 0.60 -0.11
CA TYR A 88 -4.98 0.89 -1.21
C TYR A 88 -4.21 2.20 -0.99
N GLU A 89 -4.90 3.28 -0.61
CA GLU A 89 -4.24 4.57 -0.33
C GLU A 89 -3.29 4.49 0.87
N GLU A 90 -3.67 3.78 1.93
CA GLU A 90 -2.78 3.54 3.07
C GLU A 90 -1.55 2.70 2.69
N ILE A 91 -1.69 1.75 1.75
CA ILE A 91 -0.54 1.02 1.18
C ILE A 91 0.38 2.01 0.47
N LEU A 92 -0.13 2.79 -0.48
CA LEU A 92 0.69 3.76 -1.23
C LEU A 92 1.39 4.77 -0.29
N GLY A 93 0.69 5.25 0.74
CA GLY A 93 1.26 6.11 1.78
C GLY A 93 2.42 5.43 2.52
N ALA A 94 2.22 4.19 2.97
CA ALA A 94 3.27 3.43 3.65
C ALA A 94 4.49 3.14 2.74
N LEU A 95 4.27 2.94 1.44
CA LEU A 95 5.36 2.74 0.47
C LEU A 95 6.14 4.04 0.21
N ARG A 96 5.48 5.20 0.19
CA ARG A 96 6.17 6.50 0.13
C ARG A 96 7.06 6.71 1.35
N ASP A 97 6.55 6.40 2.55
CA ASP A 97 7.33 6.47 3.79
C ASP A 97 8.48 5.45 3.80
N THR A 98 8.27 4.27 3.20
CA THR A 98 9.30 3.25 3.03
C THR A 98 10.44 3.79 2.18
N ALA A 99 10.13 4.36 1.01
CA ALA A 99 11.13 4.95 0.13
C ALA A 99 11.92 6.07 0.84
N TRP A 100 11.25 6.92 1.61
CA TRP A 100 11.95 7.93 2.43
C TRP A 100 12.86 7.30 3.50
N ALA A 101 12.42 6.22 4.15
CA ALA A 101 13.25 5.50 5.10
C ALA A 101 14.48 4.86 4.45
N MET A 102 14.35 4.34 3.23
CA MET A 102 15.46 3.80 2.45
C MET A 102 16.46 4.89 2.05
N ASP A 103 15.97 6.04 1.55
CA ASP A 103 16.82 7.19 1.19
C ASP A 103 17.62 7.71 2.40
N ALA A 104 17.00 7.69 3.58
CA ALA A 104 17.65 8.04 4.85
C ALA A 104 18.55 6.93 5.45
N GLY A 105 18.72 5.79 4.77
CA GLY A 105 19.50 4.64 5.25
C GLY A 105 18.90 3.93 6.47
N ARG A 106 17.61 4.14 6.77
CA ARG A 106 16.90 3.52 7.91
C ARG A 106 16.25 2.21 7.49
N THR A 107 17.08 1.22 7.17
CA THR A 107 16.68 -0.10 6.65
C THR A 107 15.67 -0.83 7.53
N SER A 108 15.84 -0.85 8.86
CA SER A 108 14.89 -1.51 9.78
C SER A 108 13.53 -0.81 9.83
N THR A 109 13.51 0.52 9.68
CA THR A 109 12.27 1.29 9.54
C THR A 109 11.58 0.96 8.22
N ALA A 110 12.33 0.90 7.11
CA ALA A 110 11.80 0.50 5.81
C ALA A 110 11.17 -0.91 5.86
N TRP A 111 11.80 -1.89 6.51
CA TRP A 111 11.22 -3.22 6.71
C TRP A 111 9.92 -3.21 7.53
N THR A 112 9.86 -2.37 8.56
CA THR A 112 8.65 -2.23 9.39
C THR A 112 7.50 -1.63 8.59
N LEU A 113 7.78 -0.65 7.73
CA LEU A 113 6.79 -0.01 6.85
C LEU A 113 6.35 -0.96 5.73
N LEU A 114 7.26 -1.71 5.10
CA LEU A 114 6.93 -2.78 4.16
C LEU A 114 6.03 -3.85 4.80
N SER A 115 6.34 -4.27 6.03
CA SER A 115 5.47 -5.20 6.78
C SER A 115 4.08 -4.60 7.02
N ALA A 116 4.00 -3.29 7.29
CA ALA A 116 2.73 -2.60 7.50
C ALA A 116 1.92 -2.48 6.21
N ALA A 117 2.58 -2.25 5.07
CA ALA A 117 1.98 -2.28 3.74
C ALA A 117 1.51 -3.71 3.39
N GLY A 118 2.32 -4.73 3.65
CA GLY A 118 1.96 -6.14 3.45
C GLY A 118 0.72 -6.55 4.24
N ARG A 119 0.62 -6.19 5.53
CA ARG A 119 -0.59 -6.46 6.31
C ARG A 119 -1.85 -5.83 5.70
N ARG A 120 -1.73 -4.63 5.12
CA ARG A 120 -2.84 -3.96 4.44
C ARG A 120 -3.16 -4.61 3.10
N LEU A 121 -2.16 -5.04 2.35
CA LEU A 121 -2.34 -5.80 1.12
C LEU A 121 -3.10 -7.11 1.39
N ARG A 122 -2.80 -7.80 2.49
CA ARG A 122 -3.56 -8.98 2.93
C ARG A 122 -5.04 -8.66 3.14
N VAL A 123 -5.36 -7.54 3.80
CA VAL A 123 -6.75 -7.10 3.99
C VAL A 123 -7.40 -6.71 2.66
N LEU A 124 -6.69 -5.98 1.79
CA LEU A 124 -7.18 -5.60 0.47
C LEU A 124 -7.49 -6.83 -0.40
N ALA A 125 -6.61 -7.83 -0.43
CA ALA A 125 -6.81 -9.08 -1.13
C ALA A 125 -8.01 -9.86 -0.58
N ALA A 126 -8.15 -9.91 0.74
CA ALA A 126 -9.30 -10.56 1.36
C ALA A 126 -10.61 -9.82 1.07
N LEU A 127 -10.58 -8.49 1.05
CA LEU A 127 -11.70 -7.66 0.57
C LEU A 127 -11.98 -7.87 -0.92
N ALA A 128 -11.07 -8.39 -1.75
CA ALA A 128 -11.36 -8.73 -3.14
C ALA A 128 -11.91 -10.16 -3.31
N SER A 129 -11.82 -11.01 -2.28
CA SER A 129 -12.24 -12.42 -2.31
C SER A 129 -13.77 -12.62 -2.35
N PRO A 130 -14.27 -13.84 -2.64
CA PRO A 130 -15.71 -14.15 -2.58
C PRO A 130 -16.36 -13.89 -1.22
N THR A 131 -15.61 -14.04 -0.12
CA THR A 131 -16.08 -13.79 1.26
C THR A 131 -15.85 -12.33 1.72
N GLY A 132 -15.37 -11.45 0.83
CA GLY A 132 -15.01 -10.08 1.17
C GLY A 132 -16.14 -9.23 1.78
N ALA A 133 -17.41 -9.57 1.53
CA ALA A 133 -18.55 -8.90 2.16
C ALA A 133 -18.64 -9.19 3.67
N ASP A 134 -18.33 -10.42 4.09
CA ASP A 134 -18.29 -10.78 5.50
C ASP A 134 -17.11 -10.13 6.20
N ILE A 135 -15.95 -10.08 5.52
CA ILE A 135 -14.74 -9.40 6.02
C ILE A 135 -14.99 -7.90 6.19
N ALA A 136 -15.64 -7.25 5.22
CA ALA A 136 -16.00 -5.83 5.33
C ALA A 136 -16.93 -5.57 6.53
N ARG A 137 -17.89 -6.48 6.78
CA ARG A 137 -18.78 -6.39 7.94
C ARG A 137 -18.01 -6.54 9.25
N ASP A 138 -17.15 -7.54 9.37
CA ASP A 138 -16.35 -7.78 10.57
C ASP A 138 -15.39 -6.61 10.87
N LEU A 139 -14.75 -6.08 9.83
CA LEU A 139 -13.89 -4.90 9.95
C LEU A 139 -14.68 -3.64 10.35
N THR A 140 -15.89 -3.46 9.84
CA THR A 140 -16.77 -2.34 10.23
C THR A 140 -17.14 -2.44 11.71
N VAL A 141 -17.52 -3.63 12.18
CA VAL A 141 -17.84 -3.88 13.60
C VAL A 141 -16.61 -3.67 14.48
N SER A 142 -15.46 -4.21 14.09
CA SER A 142 -14.20 -4.07 14.82
C SER A 142 -13.73 -2.61 14.87
N SER A 143 -13.84 -1.87 13.78
CA SER A 143 -13.52 -0.45 13.72
C SER A 143 -14.44 0.39 14.60
N ALA A 144 -15.76 0.14 14.57
CA ALA A 144 -16.72 0.80 15.45
C ALA A 144 -16.42 0.52 16.94
N TYR A 145 -16.08 -0.73 17.28
CA TYR A 145 -15.68 -1.11 18.63
C TYR A 145 -14.39 -0.39 19.07
N ALA A 146 -13.35 -0.39 18.22
CA ALA A 146 -12.10 0.30 18.51
C ALA A 146 -12.34 1.80 18.74
N ARG A 147 -13.11 2.46 17.86
CA ARG A 147 -13.48 3.88 18.01
C ARG A 147 -14.22 4.15 19.31
N ALA A 148 -15.21 3.32 19.66
CA ALA A 148 -15.94 3.46 20.91
C ALA A 148 -15.02 3.34 22.13
N ARG A 149 -14.07 2.40 22.08
CA ARG A 149 -13.06 2.23 23.14
C ARG A 149 -12.12 3.43 23.23
N TYR A 150 -11.64 3.95 22.11
CA TYR A 150 -10.78 5.14 22.09
C TYR A 150 -11.53 6.40 22.57
N ALA A 151 -12.79 6.57 22.18
CA ALA A 151 -13.63 7.67 22.66
C ALA A 151 -13.88 7.57 24.17
N ALA A 152 -14.10 6.36 24.70
CA ALA A 152 -14.26 6.14 26.14
C ALA A 152 -12.97 6.45 26.93
N VAL A 153 -11.80 6.10 26.39
CA VAL A 153 -10.50 6.47 26.99
C VAL A 153 -10.26 7.97 26.93
N SER A 154 -10.53 8.60 25.77
CA SER A 154 -10.38 10.05 25.60
C SER A 154 -11.32 10.86 26.51
N ALA A 155 -12.53 10.35 26.77
CA ALA A 155 -13.47 10.99 27.70
C ALA A 155 -13.06 10.83 29.17
N ALA A 156 -12.28 9.79 29.49
CA ALA A 156 -11.76 9.55 30.84
C ALA A 156 -10.49 10.38 31.14
N ASP A 157 -9.67 10.70 30.13
CA ASP A 157 -8.37 11.33 30.32
C ASP A 157 -8.35 12.87 30.26
N GLY A 158 -9.48 13.55 30.05
CA GLY A 158 -9.61 15.00 30.28
C GLY A 158 -8.68 15.93 29.47
N ASP A 159 -7.83 15.41 28.59
CA ASP A 159 -6.84 16.17 27.82
C ASP A 159 -6.96 15.85 26.31
N GLY A 160 -7.80 16.62 25.64
CA GLY A 160 -7.40 17.33 24.42
C GLY A 160 -7.17 16.61 23.09
N LEU A 161 -7.48 15.32 22.90
CA LEU A 161 -7.51 14.75 21.53
C LEU A 161 -8.90 14.93 20.92
N SER A 162 -9.15 16.13 20.38
CA SER A 162 -10.40 16.50 19.70
C SER A 162 -10.59 15.70 18.41
N LEU A 163 -11.21 14.53 18.50
CA LEU A 163 -11.70 13.80 17.33
C LEU A 163 -13.07 14.35 16.92
N PRO A 164 -13.35 14.47 15.60
CA PRO A 164 -14.67 14.89 15.14
C PRO A 164 -15.73 13.88 15.58
N ALA A 165 -16.76 14.37 16.26
CA ALA A 165 -17.93 13.58 16.60
C ALA A 165 -18.68 13.24 15.32
N LEU A 166 -18.86 11.94 15.00
CA LEU A 166 -20.00 11.44 14.21
C LEU A 166 -19.99 9.90 14.10
N ALA A 167 -20.88 9.28 14.87
CA ALA A 167 -21.94 8.35 14.46
C ALA A 167 -22.47 7.67 15.73
N GLU A 168 -23.76 7.81 16.01
CA GLU A 168 -24.43 7.11 17.11
C GLU A 168 -24.36 5.60 16.88
N SER A 169 -23.35 4.96 17.49
CA SER A 169 -23.22 3.51 17.56
C SER A 169 -24.35 2.96 18.42
N THR A 170 -25.46 2.58 17.78
CA THR A 170 -26.54 1.84 18.43
C THR A 170 -26.02 0.48 18.91
N LYS A 171 -25.94 0.34 20.24
CA LYS A 171 -25.91 -0.91 21.02
C LYS A 171 -25.18 -2.10 20.37
N ILE A 172 -23.85 -2.08 20.37
CA ILE A 172 -23.07 -3.33 20.23
C ILE A 172 -22.73 -3.81 21.65
N PRO A 173 -23.31 -4.93 22.14
CA PRO A 173 -22.97 -5.46 23.45
C PRO A 173 -21.50 -5.89 23.48
N ALA A 174 -20.81 -5.50 24.55
CA ALA A 174 -19.43 -5.86 24.80
C ALA A 174 -19.31 -7.38 25.03
N ALA A 175 -19.03 -8.15 23.99
CA ALA A 175 -18.57 -9.52 24.12
C ALA A 175 -17.72 -9.93 22.91
N GLU A 176 -16.60 -10.57 23.23
CA GLU A 176 -15.66 -11.29 22.37
C GLU A 176 -14.75 -10.46 21.45
N SER A 177 -13.45 -10.76 21.56
CA SER A 177 -12.46 -10.37 20.57
C SER A 177 -12.85 -11.03 19.26
N VAL A 178 -13.44 -10.27 18.35
CA VAL A 178 -13.74 -10.74 17.01
C VAL A 178 -12.40 -10.99 16.32
N SER A 179 -11.98 -12.26 16.31
CA SER A 179 -10.91 -12.71 15.43
C SER A 179 -11.38 -12.42 14.01
N THR A 180 -10.79 -11.42 13.38
CA THR A 180 -10.99 -11.19 11.95
C THR A 180 -10.27 -12.33 11.25
N GLY A 181 -11.01 -13.41 10.97
CA GLY A 181 -10.55 -14.53 10.17
C GLY A 181 -10.37 -14.08 8.72
N VAL A 182 -9.33 -13.28 8.47
CA VAL A 182 -8.96 -12.82 7.13
C VAL A 182 -8.55 -14.07 6.35
N ALA A 183 -9.30 -14.39 5.30
CA ALA A 183 -8.99 -15.53 4.44
C ALA A 183 -7.58 -15.39 3.86
N ASP A 184 -6.89 -16.52 3.67
CA ASP A 184 -5.58 -16.50 3.05
C ASP A 184 -5.66 -15.90 1.64
N PRO A 185 -4.75 -14.98 1.29
CA PRO A 185 -4.75 -14.35 -0.01
C PRO A 185 -4.34 -15.35 -1.10
N ASP A 186 -4.46 -14.96 -2.37
CA ASP A 186 -3.96 -15.79 -3.47
C ASP A 186 -2.46 -16.10 -3.33
N ARG A 187 -2.00 -17.11 -4.08
CA ARG A 187 -0.62 -17.61 -3.96
C ARG A 187 0.43 -16.54 -4.24
N THR A 188 0.16 -15.59 -5.14
CA THR A 188 1.10 -14.54 -5.52
C THR A 188 1.26 -13.55 -4.37
N VAL A 189 0.15 -13.06 -3.82
CA VAL A 189 0.14 -12.17 -2.66
C VAL A 189 0.72 -12.89 -1.44
N ALA A 190 0.37 -14.15 -1.20
CA ALA A 190 0.90 -14.93 -0.08
C ALA A 190 2.43 -15.05 -0.12
N GLY A 191 3.02 -15.36 -1.27
CA GLY A 191 4.48 -15.46 -1.43
C GLY A 191 5.20 -14.11 -1.24
N LEU A 192 4.60 -13.01 -1.71
CA LEU A 192 5.13 -11.67 -1.46
C LEU A 192 5.10 -11.33 0.04
N LEU A 193 4.01 -11.64 0.73
CA LEU A 193 3.88 -11.39 2.18
C LEU A 193 4.89 -12.21 2.99
N GLU A 194 5.08 -13.49 2.65
CA GLU A 194 6.09 -14.34 3.26
C GLU A 194 7.50 -13.74 3.09
N THR A 195 7.82 -13.23 1.90
CA THR A 195 9.12 -12.60 1.63
C THR A 195 9.32 -11.33 2.45
N ILE A 196 8.28 -10.48 2.57
CA ILE A 196 8.31 -9.27 3.40
C ILE A 196 8.47 -9.61 4.89
N GLU A 197 7.73 -10.61 5.38
CA GLU A 197 7.79 -11.07 6.76
C GLU A 197 9.19 -11.61 7.09
N LEU A 198 9.77 -12.44 6.22
CA LEU A 198 11.14 -12.93 6.36
C LEU A 198 12.18 -11.79 6.38
N GLY A 199 12.03 -10.79 5.51
CA GLY A 199 12.87 -9.59 5.49
C GLY A 199 12.77 -8.76 6.79
N ALA A 200 11.57 -8.66 7.36
CA ALA A 200 11.37 -7.93 8.61
C ALA A 200 11.87 -8.67 9.85
N GLU A 201 11.77 -9.99 9.88
CA GLU A 201 12.34 -10.84 10.94
C GLU A 201 13.86 -10.74 10.95
N THR A 202 14.49 -10.86 9.78
CA THR A 202 15.96 -10.73 9.65
C THR A 202 16.47 -9.33 10.01
N GLY A 203 15.65 -8.28 9.84
CA GLY A 203 15.99 -6.88 10.15
C GLY A 203 15.74 -6.40 11.59
N ARG A 204 14.91 -7.10 12.40
CA ARG A 204 14.56 -6.69 13.79
C ARG A 204 15.57 -7.13 14.84
N ASP A 205 16.11 -8.34 14.73
CA ASP A 205 16.93 -8.92 15.80
C ASP A 205 18.42 -8.64 15.69
N GLY A 206 18.80 -7.68 14.82
CA GLY A 206 20.20 -7.53 14.44
C GLY A 206 20.76 -8.89 14.02
N GLY A 207 20.03 -9.61 13.18
CA GLY A 207 20.43 -10.93 12.67
C GLY A 207 21.85 -10.90 12.09
N PRO A 208 22.38 -12.02 11.59
CA PRO A 208 23.80 -12.15 11.19
C PRO A 208 24.33 -11.01 10.29
N LEU A 209 23.46 -10.26 9.61
CA LEU A 209 23.76 -9.04 8.85
C LEU A 209 24.28 -7.86 9.70
N SER A 210 23.73 -7.62 10.90
CA SER A 210 24.16 -6.51 11.78
C SER A 210 25.55 -6.72 12.38
N THR A 211 25.98 -7.98 12.47
CA THR A 211 27.30 -8.38 12.99
C THR A 211 28.38 -8.44 11.91
N LEU A 212 27.98 -8.38 10.63
CA LEU A 212 28.89 -8.36 9.48
C LEU A 212 29.28 -6.94 9.05
N LEU A 213 28.42 -5.96 9.29
CA LEU A 213 28.68 -4.56 8.92
C LEU A 213 29.70 -3.93 9.87
N ARG A 214 30.91 -3.64 9.38
CA ARG A 214 31.96 -2.91 10.11
C ARG A 214 32.22 -1.55 9.43
N PRO A 215 31.71 -0.44 9.97
CA PRO A 215 31.77 0.86 9.30
C PRO A 215 33.18 1.16 8.74
N GLY A 216 33.25 1.42 7.43
CA GLY A 216 34.49 1.79 6.73
C GLY A 216 35.03 0.80 5.69
N ARG A 217 34.34 -0.31 5.38
CA ARG A 217 34.75 -1.24 4.31
C ARG A 217 33.85 -1.16 3.08
N ARG A 218 34.46 -1.22 1.89
CA ARG A 218 33.77 -1.24 0.58
C ARG A 218 32.75 -2.38 0.44
N GLU A 219 33.01 -3.51 1.08
CA GLU A 219 32.15 -4.70 1.12
C GLU A 219 30.81 -4.45 1.85
N ASP A 220 30.79 -3.54 2.83
CA ASP A 220 29.59 -3.20 3.58
C ASP A 220 28.64 -2.30 2.78
N TYR A 221 29.17 -1.48 1.87
CA TYR A 221 28.36 -0.65 0.97
C TYR A 221 27.65 -1.50 -0.09
N ALA A 222 28.34 -2.46 -0.69
CA ALA A 222 27.72 -3.39 -1.64
C ALA A 222 26.59 -4.20 -0.98
N HIS A 223 26.77 -4.57 0.28
CA HIS A 223 25.73 -5.25 1.05
C HIS A 223 24.51 -4.36 1.34
N LEU A 224 24.74 -3.11 1.76
CA LEU A 224 23.66 -2.14 1.98
C LEU A 224 22.91 -1.80 0.68
N ALA A 225 23.62 -1.67 -0.44
CA ALA A 225 23.04 -1.50 -1.75
C ALA A 225 22.19 -2.70 -2.18
N ALA A 226 22.65 -3.93 -1.91
CA ALA A 226 21.88 -5.14 -2.18
C ALA A 226 20.59 -5.24 -1.33
N VAL A 227 20.68 -4.88 -0.03
CA VAL A 227 19.50 -4.85 0.85
C VAL A 227 18.52 -3.75 0.41
N GLY A 228 19.03 -2.55 0.09
CA GLY A 228 18.24 -1.45 -0.45
C GLY A 228 17.56 -1.81 -1.76
N GLY A 229 18.27 -2.45 -2.69
CA GLY A 229 17.72 -2.91 -3.97
C GLY A 229 16.64 -3.97 -3.78
N HIS A 230 16.82 -4.88 -2.81
CA HIS A 230 15.78 -5.85 -2.47
C HIS A 230 14.53 -5.19 -1.86
N GLN A 231 14.70 -4.23 -0.95
CA GLN A 231 13.58 -3.44 -0.41
C GLN A 231 12.86 -2.63 -1.49
N ALA A 232 13.60 -2.07 -2.45
CA ALA A 232 13.03 -1.34 -3.59
C ALA A 232 12.18 -2.26 -4.46
N ARG A 233 12.69 -3.45 -4.80
CA ARG A 233 11.95 -4.45 -5.59
C ARG A 233 10.68 -4.91 -4.87
N LEU A 234 10.76 -5.21 -3.57
CA LEU A 234 9.57 -5.55 -2.80
C LEU A 234 8.55 -4.42 -2.76
N LEU A 235 8.99 -3.17 -2.62
CA LEU A 235 8.11 -2.01 -2.70
C LEU A 235 7.38 -1.97 -4.05
N LEU A 236 8.09 -2.13 -5.17
CA LEU A 236 7.50 -2.16 -6.51
C LEU A 236 6.50 -3.32 -6.68
N GLU A 237 6.82 -4.51 -6.17
CA GLU A 237 5.91 -5.65 -6.20
C GLU A 237 4.65 -5.43 -5.35
N VAL A 238 4.75 -4.72 -4.23
CA VAL A 238 3.57 -4.33 -3.44
C VAL A 238 2.72 -3.31 -4.22
N VAL A 239 3.31 -2.33 -4.93
CA VAL A 239 2.57 -1.41 -5.80
C VAL A 239 1.79 -2.17 -6.86
N ARG A 240 2.46 -3.11 -7.55
CA ARG A 240 1.87 -3.97 -8.58
C ARG A 240 0.70 -4.77 -8.01
N CYS A 241 0.94 -5.55 -6.97
CA CYS A 241 -0.07 -6.43 -6.38
C CYS A 241 -1.27 -5.63 -5.83
N ALA A 242 -1.02 -4.52 -5.13
CA ALA A 242 -2.10 -3.69 -4.60
C ALA A 242 -2.97 -3.10 -5.72
N THR A 243 -2.33 -2.66 -6.81
CA THR A 243 -3.03 -2.11 -7.98
C THR A 243 -3.84 -3.20 -8.69
N ASP A 244 -3.24 -4.38 -8.91
CA ASP A 244 -3.91 -5.51 -9.54
C ASP A 244 -5.17 -5.92 -8.77
N VAL A 245 -5.06 -6.00 -7.43
CA VAL A 245 -6.19 -6.34 -6.57
C VAL A 245 -7.27 -5.26 -6.61
N LEU A 246 -6.90 -3.97 -6.49
CA LEU A 246 -7.88 -2.88 -6.52
C LEU A 246 -8.58 -2.80 -7.88
N CYS A 247 -7.83 -2.81 -8.99
CA CYS A 247 -8.39 -2.72 -10.33
C CYS A 247 -9.24 -3.95 -10.68
N GLY A 248 -8.79 -5.16 -10.31
CA GLY A 248 -9.59 -6.37 -10.49
C GLY A 248 -10.90 -6.32 -9.70
N PHE A 249 -10.84 -5.84 -8.46
CA PHE A 249 -12.02 -5.66 -7.63
C PHE A 249 -12.96 -4.57 -8.21
N ALA A 250 -12.43 -3.40 -8.59
CA ALA A 250 -13.19 -2.31 -9.18
C ALA A 250 -13.87 -2.72 -10.50
N ALA A 251 -13.20 -3.54 -11.33
CA ALA A 251 -13.78 -4.07 -12.56
C ALA A 251 -15.02 -4.95 -12.33
N THR A 252 -15.12 -5.61 -11.16
CA THR A 252 -16.30 -6.42 -10.82
C THR A 252 -17.47 -5.58 -10.31
N THR A 253 -17.20 -4.46 -9.65
CA THR A 253 -18.22 -3.61 -9.01
C THR A 253 -18.68 -2.47 -9.91
N ALA A 254 -17.78 -1.93 -10.72
CA ALA A 254 -18.02 -0.87 -11.70
C ALA A 254 -17.40 -1.30 -13.04
N PRO A 255 -18.12 -2.06 -13.87
CA PRO A 255 -17.60 -2.64 -15.11
C PRO A 255 -17.42 -1.56 -16.20
N THR A 256 -16.45 -0.67 -16.00
CA THR A 256 -15.85 0.12 -17.06
C THR A 256 -14.62 -0.63 -17.57
N SER A 257 -14.38 -0.60 -18.88
CA SER A 257 -13.26 -1.32 -19.52
C SER A 257 -11.86 -0.77 -19.16
N GLU A 258 -11.79 0.28 -18.34
CA GLU A 258 -10.58 1.06 -18.11
C GLU A 258 -9.70 0.49 -16.99
N TRP A 259 -10.27 -0.21 -16.00
CA TRP A 259 -9.51 -0.77 -14.87
C TRP A 259 -8.48 -1.81 -15.27
N GLY A 260 -8.79 -2.65 -16.27
CA GLY A 260 -7.82 -3.60 -16.82
C GLY A 260 -6.65 -2.89 -17.50
N THR A 261 -6.92 -1.80 -18.22
CA THR A 261 -5.88 -0.99 -18.89
C THR A 261 -4.95 -0.34 -17.87
N TRP A 262 -5.51 0.17 -16.76
CA TRP A 262 -4.72 0.73 -15.66
C TRP A 262 -3.83 -0.32 -14.98
N ALA A 263 -4.36 -1.52 -14.72
CA ALA A 263 -3.57 -2.59 -14.13
C ALA A 263 -2.40 -3.00 -15.04
N ASP A 264 -2.64 -3.12 -16.36
CA ASP A 264 -1.60 -3.46 -17.33
C ASP A 264 -0.53 -2.35 -17.43
N ASP A 265 -0.94 -1.08 -17.50
CA ASP A 265 -0.01 0.07 -17.55
C ASP A 265 0.86 0.20 -16.28
N VAL A 266 0.30 -0.12 -15.11
CA VAL A 266 1.07 -0.15 -13.86
C VAL A 266 2.04 -1.34 -13.80
N ARG A 267 1.67 -2.50 -14.36
CA ARG A 267 2.62 -3.63 -14.47
C ARG A 267 3.78 -3.28 -15.39
N ASP A 268 3.51 -2.71 -16.56
CA ASP A 268 4.54 -2.28 -17.50
C ASP A 268 5.46 -1.20 -16.88
N ALA A 269 4.89 -0.30 -16.08
CA ALA A 269 5.65 0.69 -15.31
C ALA A 269 6.56 0.06 -14.25
N VAL A 270 6.04 -0.91 -13.48
CA VAL A 270 6.78 -1.61 -12.43
C VAL A 270 7.90 -2.47 -13.03
N ASP A 271 7.62 -3.20 -14.11
CA ASP A 271 8.62 -4.03 -14.80
C ASP A 271 9.75 -3.14 -15.36
N PHE A 272 9.41 -2.01 -15.98
CA PHE A 272 10.40 -1.01 -16.43
C PHE A 272 11.25 -0.43 -15.29
N ALA A 273 10.62 -0.08 -14.17
CA ALA A 273 11.36 0.41 -13.00
C ALA A 273 12.26 -0.68 -12.42
N GLY A 274 11.82 -1.93 -12.42
CA GLY A 274 12.61 -3.10 -12.03
C GLY A 274 13.84 -3.30 -12.90
N ASP A 275 13.73 -3.10 -14.22
CA ASP A 275 14.85 -3.17 -15.16
C ASP A 275 15.86 -2.02 -14.97
N CYS A 276 15.42 -0.90 -14.39
CA CYS A 276 16.29 0.23 -14.04
C CYS A 276 17.06 0.03 -12.71
N LEU A 277 16.64 -0.92 -11.85
CA LEU A 277 17.24 -1.24 -10.55
C LEU A 277 18.20 -2.42 -10.61
#